data_AF-A0A660Q1Y5-F1
#
_entry.id   AF-A0A660Q1Y5-F1
#
_cell.length_a   1.000
_cell.length_b   1.000
_cell.length_c   1.000
_cell.angle_alpha   90.00
_cell.angle_beta   90.00
_cell.angle_gamma   90.00
#
_symmetry.space_group_name_H-M   'P 1'
#
loop_
_entity.id
_entity.type
_entity.pdbx_description
1 polymer ?
#
loop_
_entity_poly.entity_id
_entity_poly.type
_entity_poly.pdbx_seq_one_letter_code
_entity_poly.pdbx_strand_id
1 'polypeptide(L)'
;MIWRILVVAVLIVAAGFGYVFIKDKIEADKRAEYTRFAGAVAETSIAAELYRNNSDSFFIVRDSILNKYAMTIRDIELFREKLKEKQIEWTEVWLKIDSITDSLVKLQYDRLAREKDTTADTLLK
;
A
#
# COMPACT_ATOMS: atom_id res chain seq x y z
N MET A 1 -18.48 49.98 8.34
CA MET A 1 -19.02 48.90 7.49
C MET A 1 -17.95 48.13 6.73
N ILE A 2 -17.01 48.80 6.06
CA ILE A 2 -15.95 48.18 5.24
C ILE A 2 -15.10 47.15 6.00
N TRP A 3 -14.76 47.42 7.26
CA TRP A 3 -13.99 46.48 8.10
C TRP A 3 -14.70 45.13 8.33
N ARG A 4 -16.02 45.14 8.51
CA ARG A 4 -16.80 43.90 8.67
C ARG A 4 -16.81 43.06 7.38
N ILE A 5 -16.85 43.73 6.22
CA ILE A 5 -16.80 43.07 4.92
C ILE A 5 -15.43 42.43 4.69
N LEU A 6 -14.35 43.13 5.05
CA LEU A 6 -12.99 42.58 4.95
C LEU A 6 -12.79 41.35 5.86
N VAL A 7 -13.29 41.41 7.11
CA VAL A 7 -13.22 40.27 8.03
C VAL A 7 -14.02 39.08 7.50
N VAL A 8 -15.24 39.31 6.97
CA VAL A 8 -16.05 38.24 6.38
C VAL A 8 -15.38 37.65 5.14
N ALA A 9 -14.77 38.46 4.29
CA ALA A 9 -14.04 37.98 3.11
C ALA A 9 -12.85 37.09 3.51
N VAL A 10 -12.07 37.50 4.51
CA VAL A 10 -10.97 36.68 5.05
C VAL A 10 -11.48 35.36 5.63
N LEU A 11 -12.60 35.38 6.36
CA LEU A 11 -13.20 34.16 6.91
C LEU A 11 -13.70 33.20 5.83
N ILE A 12 -14.29 33.72 4.74
CA ILE A 12 -14.72 32.89 3.60
C ILE A 12 -13.52 32.25 2.90
N VAL A 13 -12.46 33.02 2.67
CA VAL A 13 -11.22 32.50 2.08
C VAL A 13 -10.58 31.45 2.99
N ALA A 14 -10.47 31.72 4.29
CA ALA A 14 -9.93 30.78 5.27
C ALA A 14 -10.77 29.49 5.36
N ALA A 15 -12.10 29.60 5.31
CA ALA A 15 -12.99 28.44 5.28
C ALA A 15 -12.80 27.61 4.00
N GLY A 16 -12.65 28.27 2.85
CA GLY A 16 -12.35 27.60 1.58
C GLY A 16 -11.03 26.83 1.61
N PHE A 17 -9.96 27.46 2.09
CA PHE A 17 -8.65 26.81 2.26
C PHE A 17 -8.70 25.67 3.27
N GLY A 18 -9.38 25.86 4.41
CA GLY A 18 -9.55 24.82 5.41
C GLY A 18 -10.28 23.60 4.87
N TYR A 19 -11.32 23.80 4.06
CA TYR A 19 -12.07 22.71 3.43
C TYR A 19 -11.21 21.88 2.47
N VAL A 20 -10.47 22.54 1.56
CA VAL A 20 -9.58 21.85 0.60
C VAL A 20 -8.52 21.05 1.35
N PHE A 21 -7.88 21.66 2.36
CA PHE A 21 -6.86 20.99 3.15
C PHE A 21 -7.37 19.72 3.86
N ILE A 22 -8.56 19.79 4.45
CA ILE A 22 -9.18 18.61 5.11
C ILE A 22 -9.50 17.52 4.09
N LYS A 23 -10.06 17.90 2.93
CA LYS A 23 -10.38 16.96 1.86
C LYS A 23 -9.13 16.23 1.37
N ASP A 24 -8.07 16.98 1.08
CA ASP A 24 -6.81 16.43 0.58
C ASP A 24 -6.17 15.51 1.62
N LYS A 25 -6.23 15.88 2.90
CA LYS A 25 -5.73 15.04 4.00
C LYS A 25 -6.50 13.71 4.08
N ILE A 26 -7.84 13.75 4.03
CA ILE A 26 -8.66 12.53 4.06
C ILE A 26 -8.33 11.63 2.87
N GLU A 27 -8.14 12.21 1.68
CA GLU A 27 -7.81 11.44 0.48
C GLU A 27 -6.40 10.85 0.56
N ALA A 28 -5.42 11.60 1.09
CA ALA A 28 -4.08 11.10 1.34
C ALA A 28 -4.07 9.95 2.36
N ASP A 29 -4.81 10.09 3.45
CA ASP A 29 -4.93 9.06 4.50
C ASP A 29 -5.56 7.79 3.92
N LYS A 30 -6.62 7.91 3.10
CA LYS A 30 -7.22 6.79 2.37
C LYS A 30 -6.22 6.10 1.45
N ARG A 31 -5.50 6.86 0.62
CA ARG A 31 -4.50 6.30 -0.31
C ARG A 31 -3.36 5.59 0.43
N ALA A 32 -2.95 6.13 1.57
CA ALA A 32 -1.95 5.51 2.44
C ALA A 32 -2.47 4.21 3.07
N GLU A 33 -3.72 4.18 3.55
CA GLU A 33 -4.40 2.98 4.05
C GLU A 33 -4.47 1.89 2.97
N TYR A 34 -4.88 2.24 1.75
CA TYR A 34 -5.00 1.31 0.63
C TYR A 34 -3.65 0.72 0.24
N THR A 35 -2.61 1.55 0.25
CA THR A 35 -1.25 1.12 -0.09
C THR A 35 -0.68 0.17 0.96
N ARG A 36 -0.93 0.43 2.25
CA ARG A 36 -0.53 -0.46 3.34
C ARG A 36 -1.22 -1.82 3.23
N PHE A 37 -2.55 -1.82 3.05
CA PHE A 37 -3.31 -3.05 2.87
C PHE A 37 -2.84 -3.83 1.64
N ALA A 38 -2.70 -3.15 0.50
CA ALA A 38 -2.27 -3.77 -0.74
C ALA A 38 -0.87 -4.39 -0.63
N GLY A 39 0.07 -3.68 0.00
CA GLY A 39 1.42 -4.18 0.24
C GLY A 39 1.44 -5.40 1.16
N ALA A 40 0.69 -5.34 2.27
CA ALA A 40 0.59 -6.47 3.20
C ALA A 40 0.01 -7.72 2.51
N VAL A 41 -1.06 -7.57 1.72
CA VAL A 41 -1.70 -8.68 1.01
C VAL A 41 -0.80 -9.24 -0.09
N ALA A 42 -0.19 -8.40 -0.92
CA ALA A 42 0.68 -8.84 -2.01
C ALA A 42 1.90 -9.60 -1.47
N GLU A 43 2.62 -9.03 -0.50
CA GLU A 43 3.80 -9.66 0.09
C GLU A 43 3.44 -10.94 0.85
N THR A 44 2.31 -10.97 1.56
CA THR A 44 1.85 -12.17 2.26
C THR A 44 1.47 -13.28 1.27
N SER A 45 0.87 -12.94 0.14
CA SER A 45 0.49 -13.92 -0.91
C SER A 45 1.73 -14.56 -1.53
N ILE A 46 2.77 -13.77 -1.82
CA ILE A 46 4.05 -14.29 -2.31
C ILE A 46 4.73 -15.14 -1.23
N ALA A 47 4.73 -14.70 0.03
CA ALA A 47 5.28 -15.47 1.13
C ALA A 47 4.56 -16.81 1.31
N ALA A 48 3.24 -16.86 1.11
CA ALA A 48 2.47 -18.10 1.19
C ALA A 48 2.92 -19.12 0.12
N GLU A 49 3.25 -18.67 -1.08
CA GLU A 49 3.80 -19.53 -2.12
C GLU A 49 5.24 -19.96 -1.82
N LEU A 50 6.10 -19.04 -1.36
CA LEU A 50 7.51 -19.34 -1.04
C LEU A 50 7.67 -20.32 0.12
N TYR A 51 6.83 -20.21 1.14
CA TYR A 51 6.88 -21.03 2.35
C TYR A 51 5.75 -22.07 2.41
N ARG A 52 5.18 -22.44 1.26
CA ARG A 52 4.05 -23.38 1.16
C ARG A 52 4.27 -24.70 1.90
N ASN A 53 5.52 -25.14 2.02
CA ASN A 53 5.90 -26.39 2.66
C ASN A 53 6.39 -26.23 4.12
N ASN A 54 6.41 -25.00 4.67
CA ASN A 54 6.85 -24.72 6.03
C ASN A 54 5.98 -23.63 6.68
N SER A 55 4.98 -24.06 7.44
CA SER A 55 4.01 -23.18 8.10
C SER A 55 4.65 -22.25 9.12
N ASP A 56 5.65 -22.72 9.86
CA ASP A 56 6.27 -21.94 10.93
C ASP A 56 7.07 -20.78 10.35
N SER A 57 7.84 -21.04 9.28
CA SER A 57 8.51 -19.99 8.53
C SER A 57 7.52 -19.00 7.90
N PHE A 58 6.40 -19.49 7.37
CA PHE A 58 5.35 -18.61 6.84
C PHE A 58 4.79 -17.67 7.92
N PHE A 59 4.45 -18.17 9.11
CA PHE A 59 3.88 -17.34 10.17
C PHE A 59 4.85 -16.25 10.64
N ILE A 60 6.14 -16.58 10.81
CA ILE A 60 7.17 -15.61 11.18
C ILE A 60 7.26 -14.49 10.11
N VAL A 61 7.28 -14.86 8.84
CA VAL A 61 7.39 -13.90 7.74
C VAL A 61 6.11 -13.06 7.63
N ARG A 62 4.93 -13.66 7.74
CA ARG A 62 3.65 -12.95 7.77
C ARG A 62 3.63 -11.90 8.88
N ASP A 63 4.03 -12.27 10.10
CA ASP A 63 4.03 -11.34 11.24
C ASP A 63 5.05 -10.20 11.03
N SER A 64 6.18 -10.49 10.39
CA SER A 64 7.14 -9.45 9.96
C SER A 64 6.56 -8.51 8.90
N ILE A 65 5.80 -9.02 7.92
CA ILE A 65 5.14 -8.22 6.89
C ILE A 65 4.07 -7.32 7.54
N LEU A 66 3.24 -7.88 8.41
CA LEU A 66 2.23 -7.16 9.16
C LEU A 66 2.84 -6.01 9.98
N ASN A 67 3.96 -6.28 10.68
CA ASN A 67 4.70 -5.24 11.40
C ASN A 67 5.27 -4.16 10.47
N LYS A 68 5.84 -4.53 9.31
CA LYS A 68 6.37 -3.58 8.31
C LYS A 68 5.31 -2.59 7.85
N TYR A 69 4.06 -3.04 7.67
CA TYR A 69 2.95 -2.18 7.25
C TYR A 69 2.17 -1.56 8.42
N ALA A 70 2.59 -1.80 9.66
CA ALA A 70 1.89 -1.40 10.88
C ALA A 70 0.42 -1.81 10.86
N MET A 71 0.16 -3.08 10.50
CA MET A 71 -1.18 -3.67 10.42
C MET A 71 -1.26 -4.93 11.28
N THR A 72 -2.43 -5.18 11.85
CA THR A 72 -2.78 -6.45 12.46
C THR A 72 -3.71 -7.25 11.54
N ILE A 73 -3.90 -8.54 11.84
CA ILE A 73 -4.91 -9.37 11.14
C ILE A 73 -6.30 -8.74 11.28
N ARG A 74 -6.62 -8.19 12.46
CA ARG A 74 -7.88 -7.51 12.72
C ARG A 74 -8.04 -6.26 11.85
N ASP A 75 -6.97 -5.50 11.62
CA ASP A 75 -7.04 -4.31 10.76
C ASP A 75 -7.34 -4.70 9.30
N ILE A 76 -6.80 -5.82 8.83
CA ILE A 76 -7.10 -6.38 7.50
C ILE A 76 -8.58 -6.76 7.40
N GLU A 77 -9.13 -7.44 8.42
CA GLU A 77 -10.54 -7.81 8.45
C GLU A 77 -11.45 -6.58 8.47
N LEU A 78 -11.16 -5.61 9.34
CA LEU A 78 -11.92 -4.36 9.43
C LEU A 78 -11.86 -3.56 8.12
N PHE A 79 -10.70 -3.53 7.47
CA PHE A 79 -10.54 -2.88 6.16
C PHE A 79 -11.41 -3.55 5.09
N ARG A 80 -11.43 -4.89 5.07
CA ARG A 80 -12.27 -5.65 4.14
C ARG A 80 -13.75 -5.38 4.36
N GLU A 81 -14.22 -5.39 5.62
CA GLU A 81 -15.61 -5.09 5.93
C GLU A 81 -15.99 -3.64 5.56
N LYS A 82 -15.09 -2.67 5.80
CA LYS A 82 -15.27 -1.26 5.43
C LYS A 82 -15.45 -1.05 3.91
N LEU A 83 -14.82 -1.90 3.09
CA LEU A 83 -14.86 -1.79 1.62
C LEU A 83 -15.84 -2.75 0.94
N LYS A 84 -16.46 -3.67 1.68
CA LYS A 84 -17.31 -4.74 1.13
C LYS A 84 -18.41 -4.25 0.18
N GLU A 85 -19.02 -3.10 0.48
CA GLU A 85 -20.10 -2.51 -0.33
C GLU A 85 -19.61 -1.40 -1.28
N LYS A 86 -18.30 -1.12 -1.29
CA LYS A 86 -17.70 0.01 -2.02
C LYS A 86 -16.85 -0.48 -3.19
N GLN A 87 -17.52 -0.96 -4.22
CA GLN A 87 -16.88 -1.62 -5.37
C GLN A 87 -15.79 -0.80 -6.08
N ILE A 88 -15.97 0.53 -6.18
CA ILE A 88 -14.97 1.43 -6.78
C ILE A 88 -13.69 1.45 -5.94
N GLU A 89 -13.83 1.67 -4.63
CA GLU A 89 -12.70 1.68 -3.69
C GLU A 89 -12.00 0.30 -3.65
N TRP A 90 -12.77 -0.79 -3.76
CA TRP A 90 -12.23 -2.14 -3.85
C TRP A 90 -11.40 -2.37 -5.12
N THR A 91 -11.85 -1.86 -6.25
CA THR A 91 -11.10 -1.91 -7.52
C THR A 91 -9.76 -1.18 -7.41
N GLU A 92 -9.74 0.01 -6.79
CA GLU A 92 -8.50 0.77 -6.58
C GLU A 92 -7.47 0.00 -5.74
N VAL A 93 -7.94 -0.71 -4.71
CA VAL A 93 -7.09 -1.56 -3.86
C VAL A 93 -6.53 -2.72 -4.67
N TRP A 94 -7.34 -3.40 -5.48
CA TRP A 94 -6.89 -4.52 -6.30
C TRP A 94 -5.87 -4.09 -7.36
N LEU A 95 -6.05 -2.95 -8.01
CA LEU A 95 -5.06 -2.41 -8.94
C LEU A 95 -3.71 -2.14 -8.26
N LYS A 96 -3.72 -1.73 -6.99
CA LYS A 96 -2.48 -1.57 -6.21
C LYS A 96 -1.85 -2.93 -5.87
N ILE A 97 -2.66 -3.91 -5.47
CA ILE A 97 -2.17 -5.27 -5.18
C ILE A 97 -1.49 -5.85 -6.43
N ASP A 98 -2.16 -5.74 -7.57
CA ASP A 98 -1.67 -6.22 -8.87
C ASP A 98 -0.34 -5.54 -9.24
N SER A 99 -0.29 -4.20 -9.20
CA SER A 99 0.93 -3.44 -9.49
C SER A 99 2.11 -3.78 -8.56
N ILE A 100 1.86 -3.99 -7.27
CA ILE A 100 2.90 -4.37 -6.30
C ILE A 100 3.39 -5.79 -6.60
N THR A 101 2.46 -6.71 -6.86
CA THR A 101 2.79 -8.12 -7.17
C THR A 101 3.64 -8.21 -8.42
N ASP A 102 3.25 -7.54 -9.50
CA ASP A 102 4.02 -7.45 -10.75
C ASP A 102 5.44 -6.90 -10.51
N SER A 103 5.55 -5.85 -9.70
CA SER A 103 6.86 -5.29 -9.34
C SER A 103 7.73 -6.28 -8.59
N LEU A 104 7.16 -7.05 -7.66
CA LEU A 104 7.90 -8.05 -6.87
C LEU A 104 8.35 -9.22 -7.74
N VAL A 105 7.47 -9.70 -8.63
CA VAL A 105 7.80 -10.75 -9.61
C VAL A 105 8.92 -10.28 -10.54
N LYS A 106 8.81 -9.06 -11.09
CA LYS A 106 9.87 -8.49 -11.95
C LYS A 106 11.21 -8.38 -11.24
N LEU A 107 11.22 -7.88 -9.99
CA LEU A 107 12.44 -7.81 -9.18
C LEU A 107 13.10 -9.19 -8.99
N GLN A 108 12.29 -10.24 -8.85
CA GLN A 108 12.80 -11.61 -8.73
C GLN A 108 13.43 -12.09 -10.04
N TYR A 109 12.79 -11.85 -11.19
CA TYR A 109 13.35 -12.16 -12.51
C TYR A 109 14.65 -11.40 -12.77
N ASP A 110 14.70 -10.10 -12.45
CA ASP A 110 15.89 -9.27 -12.63
C ASP A 110 17.06 -9.77 -11.78
N ARG A 111 16.80 -10.25 -10.55
CA ARG A 111 17.84 -10.86 -9.69
C ARG A 111 18.39 -12.15 -10.30
N LEU A 112 17.50 -13.04 -10.76
CA LEU A 112 17.90 -14.31 -11.38
C LEU A 112 18.72 -14.09 -12.67
N ALA A 113 18.38 -13.07 -13.46
CA ALA A 113 19.15 -12.72 -14.66
C ALA A 113 20.59 -12.28 -14.29
N ARG A 114 20.75 -11.42 -13.28
CA ARG A 114 22.07 -10.96 -12.83
C ARG A 114 22.93 -12.08 -12.25
N GLU A 115 22.34 -12.99 -11.48
CA GLU A 115 23.07 -14.15 -10.93
C GLU A 115 23.61 -15.07 -12.05
N LYS A 116 22.84 -15.26 -13.12
CA LYS A 116 23.26 -16.03 -14.30
C LYS A 116 24.41 -15.35 -15.05
N ASP A 117 24.35 -14.04 -15.26
CA ASP A 117 25.43 -13.29 -15.92
C ASP A 117 26.72 -13.32 -15.09
N THR A 118 26.61 -13.20 -13.77
CA THR A 118 27.78 -13.25 -12.88
C THR A 118 28.44 -14.63 -12.87
N THR A 119 27.66 -15.71 -13.00
CA THR A 119 28.18 -17.08 -13.05
C THR A 119 28.85 -17.40 -14.39
N ALA A 120 28.31 -16.88 -15.50
CA ALA A 120 28.87 -17.03 -16.83
C ALA A 120 30.24 -16.34 -16.98
N ASP A 121 30.41 -15.16 -16.40
CA ASP A 121 31.70 -14.43 -16.40
C ASP A 121 32.79 -15.13 -15.57
N THR A 122 32.43 -15.88 -14.52
CA THR A 122 33.38 -16.67 -13.73
C THR A 122 33.82 -17.98 -14.39
N LEU A 123 33.05 -18.52 -15.34
CA LEU A 123 33.40 -19.77 -16.05
C LEU A 123 34.21 -19.53 -17.34
N LEU A 124 34.38 -18.26 -17.74
CA LEU A 124 35.14 -17.83 -18.92
C LEU A 124 36.54 -17.26 -18.59
N LYS A 125 37.00 -17.42 -17.34
CA LYS A 125 38.39 -17.17 -16.92
C LYS A 125 39.05 -18.48 -16.51
#